data_AF-A0A8K0C5L7-F1
#
_entry.id   AF-A0A8K0C5L7-F1
#
_cell.length_a   1.000
_cell.length_b   1.000
_cell.length_c   1.000
_cell.angle_alpha   90.00
_cell.angle_beta   90.00
_cell.angle_gamma   90.00
#
_symmetry.space_group_name_H-M   'P 1'
#
loop_
_entity.id
_entity.type
_entity.pdbx_description
1 polymer ?
#
loop_
_entity_poly.entity_id
_entity_poly.type
_entity_poly.pdbx_seq_one_letter_code
_entity_poly.pdbx_strand_id
1 'polypeptide(L)'
;MLQTTLNINLNIKIEQYNKLRSLLKRKGEGYKPKKTRTFTSEQIHSLIMQAPGEPYLATKVALIMGIMRACRAQERHNMQIEDLKDLNDNT
;
A
#
# COMPACT_ATOMS: atom_id res chain seq x y z
N MET A 1 -9.92 2.07 8.95
CA MET A 1 -10.93 2.37 7.91
C MET A 1 -12.26 2.82 8.52
N LEU A 2 -12.88 2.08 9.44
CA LEU A 2 -14.19 2.47 10.02
C LEU A 2 -14.29 3.92 10.54
N GLN A 3 -13.32 4.37 11.36
CA GLN A 3 -13.31 5.75 11.88
C GLN A 3 -13.28 6.80 10.78
N THR A 4 -12.37 6.62 9.81
CA THR A 4 -12.21 7.51 8.67
C THR A 4 -13.47 7.56 7.80
N THR A 5 -14.10 6.41 7.55
CA THR A 5 -15.34 6.31 6.76
C THR A 5 -16.51 7.03 7.43
N LEU A 6 -16.68 6.86 8.75
CA LEU A 6 -17.75 7.54 9.50
C LEU A 6 -17.54 9.05 9.56
N ASN A 7 -16.29 9.50 9.63
CA ASN A 7 -15.98 10.92 9.59
C ASN A 7 -16.26 11.52 8.20
N ILE A 8 -15.79 10.86 7.12
CA ILE A 8 -15.95 11.39 5.75
C ILE A 8 -17.41 11.37 5.29
N ASN A 9 -18.12 10.25 5.50
CA ASN A 9 -19.44 10.05 4.91
C ASN A 9 -20.58 10.53 5.79
N LEU A 10 -20.41 10.55 7.12
CA LEU A 10 -21.47 10.85 8.08
C LEU A 10 -21.13 12.03 9.00
N ASN A 11 -19.92 12.62 8.90
CA ASN A 11 -19.42 13.66 9.79
C ASN A 11 -19.45 13.26 11.28
N ILE A 12 -19.32 11.96 11.58
CA ILE A 12 -19.33 11.44 12.96
C ILE A 12 -17.90 11.28 13.46
N LYS A 13 -17.55 12.06 14.48
CA LYS A 13 -16.27 11.93 15.21
C LYS A 13 -16.37 10.85 16.29
N ILE A 14 -16.09 9.59 15.91
CA ILE A 14 -16.12 8.43 16.84
C ILE A 14 -15.21 8.62 18.07
N GLU A 15 -14.17 9.46 17.95
CA GLU A 15 -13.23 9.77 19.03
C GLU A 15 -13.93 10.29 20.30
N GLN A 16 -15.09 10.94 20.15
CA GLN A 16 -15.87 11.48 21.26
C GLN A 16 -16.64 10.38 22.03
N TYR A 17 -16.78 9.18 21.45
CA TYR A 17 -17.62 8.11 21.99
C TYR A 17 -16.76 7.00 22.63
N ASN A 18 -16.23 7.29 23.82
CA ASN A 18 -15.31 6.38 24.54
C ASN A 18 -15.88 4.96 24.79
N LYS A 19 -17.17 4.85 25.17
CA LYS A 19 -17.85 3.56 25.38
C LYS A 19 -18.01 2.76 24.08
N LEU A 20 -18.30 3.45 22.97
CA LEU A 20 -18.41 2.81 21.66
C LEU A 20 -17.03 2.31 21.19
N ARG A 21 -15.98 3.10 21.44
CA ARG A 21 -14.61 2.75 21.07
C ARG A 21 -14.11 1.52 21.82
N SER A 22 -14.40 1.40 23.12
CA SER A 22 -14.05 0.19 23.89
C SER A 22 -14.83 -1.04 23.40
N LEU A 23 -16.13 -0.89 23.09
CA LEU A 23 -16.94 -1.96 22.52
C LEU A 23 -16.40 -2.46 21.18
N LEU A 24 -16.04 -1.55 20.27
CA LEU A 24 -15.50 -1.88 18.95
C LEU A 24 -14.14 -2.58 19.05
N LYS A 25 -13.27 -2.14 19.97
CA LYS A 25 -12.00 -2.82 20.24
C LYS A 25 -12.24 -4.26 20.72
N ARG A 26 -13.14 -4.46 21.69
CA ARG A 26 -13.48 -5.78 22.21
C ARG A 26 -14.08 -6.68 21.14
N LYS A 27 -14.94 -6.16 20.26
CA LYS A 27 -15.46 -6.92 19.11
C LYS A 27 -14.40 -7.28 18.07
N GLY A 28 -13.31 -6.52 18.01
CA GLY A 28 -12.17 -6.82 17.15
C GLY A 28 -11.17 -7.80 17.75
N GLU A 29 -11.31 -8.19 19.02
CA GLU A 29 -10.45 -9.20 19.65
C GLU A 29 -10.63 -10.54 18.92
N GLY A 30 -9.51 -11.17 18.54
CA GLY A 30 -9.53 -12.39 17.74
C GLY A 30 -9.79 -12.20 16.25
N TYR A 31 -10.12 -10.99 15.79
CA TYR A 31 -10.19 -10.69 14.36
C TYR A 31 -8.80 -10.84 13.73
N LYS A 32 -8.62 -11.91 12.97
CA LYS A 32 -7.46 -12.07 12.09
C LYS A 32 -7.84 -11.45 10.75
N PRO A 33 -7.23 -10.32 10.34
CA PRO A 33 -7.45 -9.80 9.00
C PRO A 33 -7.13 -10.91 7.99
N LYS A 34 -7.96 -11.05 6.96
CA LYS A 34 -7.70 -11.94 5.83
C LYS A 34 -6.40 -11.50 5.19
N LYS A 35 -5.29 -12.10 5.60
CA LYS A 35 -3.99 -11.87 4.97
C LYS A 35 -4.11 -12.47 3.57
N THR A 36 -4.05 -11.61 2.56
CA THR A 36 -3.82 -12.05 1.19
C THR A 36 -2.50 -12.82 1.16
N ARG A 37 -2.37 -13.77 0.23
CA ARG A 37 -1.09 -14.45 0.02
C ARG A 37 -0.01 -13.38 -0.19
N THR A 38 1.02 -13.42 0.64
CA THR A 38 2.15 -12.50 0.54
C THR A 38 3.24 -13.19 -0.25
N PHE A 39 3.95 -12.44 -1.08
CA PHE A 39 5.10 -12.97 -1.80
C PHE A 39 6.23 -13.27 -0.82
N THR A 40 6.93 -14.39 -1.04
CA THR A 40 8.19 -14.67 -0.34
C THR A 40 9.35 -13.90 -0.97
N SER A 41 10.46 -13.77 -0.26
CA SER A 41 11.67 -13.13 -0.80
C SER A 41 12.15 -13.81 -2.08
N GLU A 42 12.11 -15.14 -2.14
CA GLU A 42 12.44 -15.95 -3.32
C GLU A 42 11.57 -15.61 -4.54
N GLN A 43 10.25 -15.47 -4.31
CA GLN A 43 9.30 -15.13 -5.38
C GLN A 43 9.48 -13.69 -5.89
N ILE A 44 9.84 -12.76 -5.00
CA ILE A 44 10.17 -11.39 -5.38
C ILE A 44 11.45 -11.38 -6.20
N HIS A 45 12.48 -12.10 -5.76
CA HIS A 45 13.76 -12.17 -6.44
C HIS A 45 13.64 -12.79 -7.83
N SER A 46 12.92 -13.91 -7.97
CA SER A 46 12.69 -14.55 -9.27
C SER A 46 11.93 -13.63 -10.23
N LEU A 47 10.92 -12.90 -9.75
CA LEU A 47 10.20 -11.94 -10.57
C LEU A 47 11.09 -10.79 -11.04
N ILE A 48 11.95 -10.24 -10.18
CA ILE A 48 12.82 -9.12 -10.54
C ILE A 48 13.92 -9.58 -11.52
N MET A 49 14.60 -10.69 -11.24
CA MET A 49 15.78 -11.12 -11.98
C MET A 49 15.47 -11.96 -13.22
N GLN A 50 14.46 -12.84 -13.15
CA GLN A 50 14.26 -13.89 -14.17
C GLN A 50 13.11 -13.57 -15.12
N ALA A 51 12.13 -12.75 -14.71
CA ALA A 51 11.01 -12.45 -15.60
C ALA A 51 11.48 -11.65 -16.84
N PRO A 52 10.89 -11.88 -18.02
CA PRO A 52 11.18 -11.09 -19.22
C PRO A 52 10.99 -9.58 -19.00
N GLY A 53 11.77 -8.75 -19.71
CA GLY A 53 11.66 -7.30 -19.65
C GLY A 53 10.25 -6.84 -20.05
N GLU A 54 9.85 -7.09 -21.28
CA GLU A 54 8.46 -6.97 -21.71
C GLU A 54 7.77 -8.34 -21.53
N PRO A 55 6.58 -8.44 -20.90
CA PRO A 55 5.63 -7.39 -20.49
C PRO A 55 5.73 -6.94 -19.02
N TYR A 56 6.72 -7.42 -18.25
CA TYR A 56 6.73 -7.26 -16.80
C TYR A 56 7.46 -6.01 -16.27
N LEU A 57 8.03 -5.18 -17.14
CA LEU A 57 8.83 -4.01 -16.75
C LEU A 57 8.10 -3.10 -15.77
N ALA A 58 6.88 -2.67 -16.10
CA ALA A 58 6.07 -1.83 -15.23
C ALA A 58 5.80 -2.49 -13.87
N THR A 59 5.52 -3.80 -13.87
CA THR A 59 5.28 -4.57 -12.65
C THR A 59 6.54 -4.68 -11.78
N LYS A 60 7.72 -4.87 -12.39
CA LYS A 60 9.01 -4.90 -11.68
C LYS A 60 9.29 -3.55 -10.99
N VAL A 61 9.15 -2.45 -11.74
CA VAL A 61 9.36 -1.10 -11.23
C VAL A 61 8.38 -0.78 -10.10
N ALA A 62 7.09 -1.08 -10.30
CA ALA A 62 6.04 -0.87 -9.29
C ALA A 62 6.27 -1.71 -8.01
N LEU A 63 6.82 -2.92 -8.14
CA LEU A 63 7.15 -3.79 -7.01
C LEU A 63 8.33 -3.23 -6.22
N ILE A 64 9.41 -2.82 -6.89
CA ILE A 64 10.60 -2.23 -6.26
C ILE A 64 10.21 -0.99 -5.47
N MET A 65 9.46 -0.06 -6.07
CA MET A 65 8.96 1.13 -5.38
C MET A 65 8.10 0.78 -4.15
N GLY A 66 7.27 -0.26 -4.25
CA GLY A 66 6.46 -0.75 -3.14
C GLY A 66 7.27 -1.34 -1.99
N ILE A 67 8.31 -2.12 -2.29
CA ILE A 67 9.21 -2.73 -1.29
C ILE A 67 10.04 -1.66 -0.59
N MET A 68 10.58 -0.69 -1.35
CA MET A 68 11.31 0.45 -0.82
C MET A 68 10.42 1.41 -0.01
N ARG A 69 9.09 1.20 -0.02
CA ARG A 69 8.08 2.06 0.61
C ARG A 69 8.19 3.51 0.14
N ALA A 70 8.57 3.70 -1.13
CA ALA A 70 8.82 5.01 -1.71
C ALA A 70 7.54 5.85 -1.85
N CYS A 71 6.38 5.20 -2.03
CA CYS A 71 5.08 5.86 -2.20
C CYS A 71 3.90 4.96 -1.82
N ARG A 72 2.76 5.57 -1.49
CA ARG A 72 1.47 4.91 -1.27
C ARG A 72 0.91 4.39 -2.59
N ALA A 73 -0.04 3.45 -2.51
CA ALA A 73 -0.65 2.86 -3.71
C ALA A 73 -1.30 3.91 -4.64
N GLN A 74 -1.98 4.91 -4.07
CA GLN A 74 -2.60 5.97 -4.85
C GLN A 74 -1.58 6.92 -5.49
N GLU A 75 -0.52 7.25 -4.77
CA GLU A 75 0.57 8.12 -5.27
C GLU A 75 1.25 7.45 -6.47
N ARG A 76 1.56 6.15 -6.36
CA ARG A 76 2.11 5.34 -7.45
C ARG A 76 1.17 5.22 -8.65
N HIS A 77 -0.14 5.14 -8.43
CA HIS A 77 -1.12 5.08 -9.51
C HIS A 77 -1.23 6.40 -10.28
N ASN A 78 -1.06 7.52 -9.58
CA ASN A 78 -1.22 8.86 -10.16
C ASN A 78 0.10 9.45 -10.71
N MET A 79 1.23 8.75 -10.52
CA MET A 79 2.55 9.21 -10.95
C MET A 79 2.63 9.29 -12.48
N GLN A 80 3.13 10.43 -12.97
CA GLN A 80 3.36 10.70 -14.38
C GLN A 80 4.86 10.73 -14.68
N ILE A 81 5.22 10.63 -15.96
CA ILE A 81 6.63 10.70 -16.40
C ILE A 81 7.24 12.06 -16.03
N GLU A 82 6.42 13.11 -16.05
CA GLU A 82 6.79 14.48 -15.67
C GLU A 82 7.21 14.62 -14.20
N ASP A 83 6.73 13.70 -13.33
CA ASP A 83 7.11 13.67 -11.91
C ASP A 83 8.49 13.02 -11.69
N LEU A 84 9.07 12.40 -12.73
CA LEU A 84 10.35 11.72 -12.65
C LEU A 84 11.48 12.67 -13.04
N LYS A 85 12.50 12.74 -12.17
CA LYS A 85 13.76 13.41 -12.47
C LYS A 85 14.84 12.36 -12.65
N ASP A 86 15.35 12.24 -13.87
CA ASP A 86 16.56 11.47 -14.12
C ASP A 86 17.75 12.15 -13.44
N LEU A 87 18.43 11.40 -12.58
CA LEU A 87 19.64 11.86 -11.88
C LEU A 87 20.91 11.62 -12.72
N ASN A 88 20.76 11.35 -14.02
CA ASN A 88 21.89 11.27 -14.96
C ASN A 88 22.43 12.68 -15.25
N ASP A 89 23.10 13.27 -14.26
CA ASP A 89 24.07 14.34 -14.47
C ASP A 89 25.45 13.69 -14.65
N ASN A 90 25.93 13.65 -15.90
CA ASN A 90 27.32 13.50 -16.34
C ASN A 90 28.23 12.49 -15.61
N THR A 91 28.46 11.32 -16.21
CA THR A 91 29.83 10.75 -16.35
C THR A 91 29.94 9.94 -17.63
#